data_AF-A0AAP6EG19-F1
#
_entry.id   AF-A0AAP6EG19-F1
#
_cell.length_a   1.000
_cell.length_b   1.000
_cell.length_c   1.000
_cell.angle_alpha   90.00
_cell.angle_beta   90.00
_cell.angle_gamma   90.00
#
_symmetry.space_group_name_H-M   'P 1'
#
loop_
_entity.id
_entity.type
_entity.pdbx_description
1 polymer ?
#
loop_
_entity_poly.entity_id
_entity_poly.type
_entity_poly.pdbx_seq_one_letter_code
_entity_poly.pdbx_strand_id
1 'polypeptide(L)' 'MKGNGRDAAGCLLAVGGAGAGLALWSVDVRGRFYRFEAMSDWSVLYAELPLAVLGGTAAGLLLWATLLRRRKP' A
#
# COMPACT_ATOMS: atom_id res chain seq x y z
N MET A 1 -11.10 -6.47 30.21
CA MET A 1 -10.17 -6.48 29.06
C MET A 1 -11.01 -6.40 27.79
N LYS A 2 -11.27 -5.18 27.29
CA LYS A 2 -12.29 -4.92 26.26
C LYS A 2 -11.69 -3.90 25.29
N GLY A 3 -11.34 -4.32 24.06
CA GLY A 3 -11.14 -3.36 22.96
C GLY A 3 -10.13 -3.66 21.85
N ASN A 4 -9.03 -4.40 22.06
CA ASN A 4 -7.88 -4.35 21.13
C ASN A 4 -8.07 -4.94 19.71
N GLY A 5 -9.12 -5.72 19.46
CA GLY A 5 -9.29 -6.40 18.17
C GLY A 5 -9.50 -5.46 16.98
N ARG A 6 -10.09 -4.28 17.20
CA ARG A 6 -10.34 -3.29 16.13
C ARG A 6 -9.09 -2.51 15.76
N ASP A 7 -8.27 -2.14 16.74
CA ASP A 7 -7.00 -1.46 16.52
C ASP A 7 -6.00 -2.40 15.83
N ALA A 8 -5.92 -3.65 16.28
CA ALA A 8 -5.07 -4.67 15.66
C ALA A 8 -5.48 -4.94 14.20
N ALA A 9 -6.78 -5.02 13.91
CA ALA A 9 -7.28 -5.22 12.56
C ALA A 9 -6.95 -4.03 11.62
N GLY A 10 -7.01 -2.79 12.13
CA GLY A 10 -6.62 -1.60 11.37
C GLY A 10 -5.14 -1.62 10.98
N CYS A 11 -4.25 -1.98 11.92
CA CYS A 11 -2.82 -2.12 11.65
C CYS A 11 -2.52 -3.23 10.65
N LEU A 12 -3.19 -4.39 10.77
CA LEU A 12 -3.01 -5.50 9.82
C LEU A 12 -3.45 -5.13 8.41
N LEU A 13 -4.54 -4.37 8.25
CA LEU A 13 -4.98 -3.86 6.95
C LEU A 13 -4.08 -2.77 6.40
N ALA A 14 -3.48 -1.93 7.24
CA ALA A 14 -2.47 -0.96 6.82
C ALA A 14 -1.21 -1.67 6.30
N VAL A 15 -0.69 -2.64 7.06
CA VAL A 15 0.49 -3.44 6.65
C VAL A 15 0.17 -4.29 5.42
N GLY A 16 -1.01 -4.92 5.38
CA GLY A 16 -1.46 -5.68 4.22
C GLY A 16 -1.65 -4.82 2.98
N GLY A 17 -2.20 -3.60 3.14
CA GLY A 17 -2.33 -2.61 2.07
C GLY A 17 -0.98 -2.13 1.54
N ALA A 18 -0.04 -1.80 2.44
CA ALA A 18 1.33 -1.44 2.08
C ALA A 18 2.03 -2.58 1.31
N GLY A 19 1.91 -3.82 1.80
CA GLY A 19 2.47 -5.00 1.16
C GLY A 19 1.86 -5.28 -0.21
N ALA A 20 0.55 -5.12 -0.37
CA ALA A 20 -0.14 -5.26 -1.65
C ALA A 20 0.29 -4.18 -2.66
N GLY A 21 0.46 -2.93 -2.21
CA GLY A 21 0.98 -1.84 -3.03
C GLY A 21 2.41 -2.12 -3.52
N LEU A 22 3.27 -2.61 -2.64
CA LEU A 22 4.64 -3.05 -2.97
C LEU A 22 4.66 -4.23 -3.95
N ALA A 23 3.79 -5.23 -3.73
CA ALA A 23 3.68 -6.39 -4.60
C ALA A 23 3.26 -5.98 -6.01
N LEU A 24 2.27 -5.07 -6.13
CA LEU A 24 1.80 -4.55 -7.42
C LEU A 24 2.89 -3.72 -8.12
N TRP A 25 3.62 -2.90 -7.37
CA TRP A 25 4.77 -2.16 -7.92
C TRP A 25 5.89 -3.10 -8.40
N SER A 26 6.06 -4.25 -7.75
CA SER A 26 7.09 -5.23 -8.10
C SER A 26 6.81 -6.02 -9.39
N VAL A 27 5.57 -5.99 -9.92
CA VAL A 27 5.18 -6.75 -11.12
C VAL A 27 5.99 -6.36 -12.36
N ASP A 28 6.29 -5.07 -12.53
CA ASP A 28 7.08 -4.56 -13.67
C ASP A 28 8.44 -4.01 -13.25
N VAL A 29 9.00 -4.56 -12.15
CA VAL A 29 10.27 -4.09 -11.59
C VAL A 29 11.41 -4.14 -12.62
N ARG A 30 11.38 -5.11 -13.54
CA ARG A 30 12.43 -5.28 -14.55
C ARG A 30 12.44 -4.15 -15.60
N GLY A 31 11.27 -3.73 -16.09
CA GLY A 31 11.15 -2.59 -17.01
C GLY A 31 11.49 -1.27 -16.33
N ARG A 32 11.07 -1.12 -15.08
CA ARG A 32 11.41 0.02 -14.20
C ARG A 32 12.91 0.15 -13.94
N PHE A 33 13.59 -0.94 -13.59
CA PHE A 33 15.05 -0.94 -13.40
C PHE A 33 15.80 -0.67 -14.70
N TYR A 34 15.31 -1.17 -15.84
CA TYR A 34 15.90 -0.83 -17.13
C TYR A 34 15.85 0.66 -17.43
N ARG A 35 14.75 1.36 -17.10
CA ARG A 35 14.67 2.83 -17.20
C ARG A 35 15.59 3.55 -16.21
N PHE A 36 15.74 2.99 -15.01
CA PHE A 36 16.66 3.51 -14.01
C PHE A 36 18.12 3.45 -14.48
N GLU A 37 18.54 2.32 -15.07
CA GLU A 37 19.91 2.16 -15.58
C GLU A 37 20.14 2.88 -16.92
N ALA A 38 19.18 2.83 -17.84
CA ALA A 38 19.34 3.38 -19.19
C ALA A 38 19.15 4.91 -19.26
N MET A 39 18.34 5.50 -18.36
CA MET A 39 17.99 6.92 -18.40
C MET A 39 18.32 7.68 -17.10
N SER A 40 18.86 7.00 -16.07
CA SER A 40 19.12 7.56 -14.73
C SER A 40 17.88 8.22 -14.11
N ASP A 41 16.71 7.59 -14.29
CA ASP A 41 15.45 8.15 -13.81
C ASP A 41 15.19 7.76 -12.34
N TRP A 42 15.64 8.61 -11.41
CA TRP A 42 15.52 8.40 -9.97
C TRP A 42 14.08 8.43 -9.45
N SER A 43 13.12 8.94 -10.25
CA SER A 43 11.70 9.01 -9.88
C SER A 43 11.07 7.63 -9.70
N VAL A 44 11.59 6.60 -10.38
CA VAL A 44 11.09 5.23 -10.25
C VAL A 44 11.28 4.69 -8.83
N LEU A 45 12.41 5.01 -8.21
CA LEU A 45 12.68 4.59 -6.82
C LEU A 45 12.07 5.56 -5.80
N TYR A 46 12.20 6.88 -6.01
CA TYR A 46 11.84 7.87 -5.00
C TYR A 46 10.40 8.37 -5.08
N ALA A 47 9.74 8.26 -6.24
CA ALA A 47 8.35 8.69 -6.41
C ALA A 47 7.42 7.49 -6.52
N GLU A 48 7.65 6.55 -7.46
CA GLU A 48 6.71 5.44 -7.68
C GLU A 48 6.64 4.45 -6.51
N LEU A 49 7.77 4.12 -5.89
CA LEU A 49 7.85 3.17 -4.78
C LEU A 49 7.10 3.66 -3.53
N PRO A 50 7.34 4.89 -3.03
CA PRO A 50 6.52 5.43 -1.94
C PRO A 50 5.08 5.71 -2.37
N LEU A 51 4.79 6.08 -3.63
CA LEU A 51 3.40 6.20 -4.09
C LEU A 51 2.66 4.86 -4.03
N ALA A 52 3.32 3.76 -4.41
CA ALA A 52 2.72 2.45 -4.37
C ALA A 52 2.46 1.98 -2.93
N VAL A 53 3.42 2.22 -2.02
CA VAL A 53 3.26 1.94 -0.59
C VAL A 53 2.13 2.76 0.00
N LEU A 54 2.13 4.08 -0.19
CA LEU A 54 1.11 4.99 0.33
C LEU A 54 -0.25 4.72 -0.30
N GLY A 55 -0.30 4.46 -1.61
CA GLY A 55 -1.51 4.11 -2.35
C GLY A 55 -2.11 2.80 -1.85
N GLY A 56 -1.28 1.77 -1.65
CA GLY A 56 -1.71 0.50 -1.09
C GLY A 56 -2.21 0.63 0.35
N THR A 57 -1.49 1.40 1.19
CA THR A 57 -1.90 1.67 2.58
C THR A 57 -3.23 2.42 2.63
N ALA A 58 -3.38 3.48 1.84
CA ALA A 58 -4.58 4.28 1.76
C ALA A 58 -5.78 3.45 1.25
N ALA A 59 -5.57 2.61 0.23
CA ALA A 59 -6.59 1.69 -0.26
C ALA A 59 -7.03 0.67 0.81
N GLY A 60 -6.07 0.09 1.54
CA GLY A 60 -6.37 -0.83 2.66
C GLY A 60 -7.17 -0.16 3.77
N LEU A 61 -6.80 1.07 4.14
CA LEU A 61 -7.52 1.86 5.15
C LEU A 61 -8.90 2.32 4.66
N LEU A 62 -9.04 2.72 3.39
CA LEU A 62 -10.33 3.07 2.79
C LEU A 62 -11.26 1.87 2.74
N LEU A 63 -10.75 0.70 2.37
CA LEU A 63 -11.53 -0.54 2.38
C LEU A 63 -11.99 -0.87 3.81
N TRP A 64 -11.10 -0.76 4.80
CA TRP A 64 -11.48 -0.96 6.21
C TRP A 64 -12.52 0.05 6.69
N ALA A 65 -12.32 1.33 6.41
CA ALA A 65 -13.21 2.42 6.81
C ALA A 65 -14.59 2.28 6.16
N THR A 66 -14.64 1.89 4.87
CA THR A 66 -15.90 1.63 4.16
C THR A 66 -16.62 0.39 4.71
N LEU A 67 -15.91 -0.71 4.97
CA LEU A 67 -16.48 -1.90 5.62
C LEU A 67 -17.02 -1.58 7.02
N LEU A 68 -16.29 -0.80 7.82
CA LEU A 68 -16.76 -0.34 9.13
C LEU A 68 -17.97 0.59 9.02
N ARG A 69 -18.00 1.50 8.03
CA ARG A 69 -19.17 2.34 7.75
C ARG A 69 -20.40 1.51 7.40
N ARG A 70 -20.24 0.50 6.54
CA ARG A 70 -21.34 -0.42 6.16
C ARG A 70 -21.84 -1.29 7.31
N ARG A 71 -21.04 -1.45 8.38
CA ARG A 71 -21.38 -2.21 9.59
C ARG A 71 -22.03 -1.36 10.70
N LYS A 72 -22.05 -0.03 10.58
CA LYS A 72 -22.87 0.83 11.44
C LYS A 72 -24.26 0.94 10.81
N PRO A 73 -25.35 0.56 11.51
CA PRO A 73 -26.71 0.74 11.03
C PRO A 73 -27.05 2.23 10.86
#